data_AF-A0A2V9PSV5-F1
#
_entry.id   AF-A0A2V9PSV5-F1
#
_cell.length_a   1.000
_cell.length_b   1.000
_cell.length_c   1.000
_cell.angle_alpha   90.00
_cell.angle_beta   90.00
_cell.angle_gamma   90.00
#
_symmetry.space_group_name_H-M   'P 1'
#
loop_
_entity.id
_entity.type
_entity.pdbx_description
1 polymer ?
#
loop_
_entity_poly.entity_id
_entity_poly.type
_entity_poly.pdbx_seq_one_letter_code
_entity_poly.pdbx_strand_id
1 'polypeptide(L)'
;MPQNTHVEMADIEAARIAQEKKEPAADFAALRKNAEEVSRCLAWNPSVHASRFFSARWKAMAATLRPVLEKVGRAKRKQPEPDDLRWLRENLHLLWAQLWNTRNAFKQLPRLPHVLTPRGTTIPRAAAVAEAYLYAAEFDFSHASFTAYIGAFQESTTLKFRELWALIPAMELALLEQITARSRNVFDETQPSQSIGICIRSLIEINQLHWKEVLEPQIAFDQILRQDPSGTYPRMDFESRNLYREKLVLTAERSDSTEMEVAGQALELARQAQQTPSDDPRMALRESHVGFYLVGAGSNELRERIGFHPSLAHKIRSLLRRHPDEFYLPGIEILTFGLMSLIVLLLTSTVTSPALILLSMLVLLLPCSQSAVQLMNYLTTALLRPEVLPKFDFSKDIPEDCTTLVAVPALLLNEKQVRRLVENLEVRFLGNHNRNLHFALLTDLPDSPVPSREDDPLVDLCGNLIKELNEKYSGKQMGTFLMLHRHRIYNPREKV
;
A
#
# COMPACT_ATOMS: atom_id res chain seq x y z
N MET A 1 21.21 -5.39 45.36
CA MET A 1 20.80 -4.36 44.38
C MET A 1 22.05 -3.71 43.80
N PRO A 2 22.47 -4.07 42.58
CA PRO A 2 23.38 -3.25 41.80
C PRO A 2 22.58 -2.24 40.95
N GLN A 3 23.09 -1.02 40.90
CA GLN A 3 22.44 0.16 40.31
C GLN A 3 22.40 0.13 38.78
N ASN A 4 21.38 0.78 38.23
CA ASN A 4 21.06 0.98 36.81
C ASN A 4 22.06 1.91 36.07
N THR A 5 23.36 1.72 36.24
CA THR A 5 24.38 2.60 35.65
C THR A 5 24.45 2.49 34.12
N HIS A 6 23.98 1.37 33.55
CA HIS A 6 23.97 1.16 32.10
C HIS A 6 22.79 1.81 31.37
N VAL A 7 21.68 2.07 32.06
CA VAL A 7 20.49 2.72 31.46
C VAL A 7 20.68 4.24 31.49
N GLU A 8 21.17 4.79 32.60
CA GLU A 8 21.46 6.24 32.70
C GLU A 8 22.55 6.69 31.71
N MET A 9 23.59 5.89 31.46
CA MET A 9 24.62 6.22 30.48
C MET A 9 24.08 6.21 29.03
N ALA A 10 23.14 5.32 28.72
CA ALA A 10 22.50 5.27 27.40
C ALA A 10 21.54 6.46 27.20
N ASP A 11 20.82 6.87 28.25
CA ASP A 11 19.93 8.02 28.22
C ASP A 11 20.70 9.36 28.18
N ILE A 12 21.86 9.45 28.83
CA ILE A 12 22.74 10.63 28.77
C ILE A 12 23.41 10.73 27.39
N GLU A 13 23.84 9.62 26.79
CA GLU A 13 24.39 9.61 25.43
C GLU A 13 23.31 9.94 24.38
N ALA A 14 22.08 9.43 24.57
CA ALA A 14 20.93 9.78 23.73
C ALA A 14 20.51 11.25 23.87
N ALA A 15 20.54 11.80 25.10
CA ALA A 15 20.29 13.21 25.35
C ALA A 15 21.41 14.11 24.78
N ARG A 16 22.65 13.64 24.77
CA ARG A 16 23.80 14.34 24.18
C ARG A 16 23.76 14.32 22.64
N ILE A 17 23.39 13.20 22.04
CA ILE A 17 23.14 13.09 20.58
C ILE A 17 21.93 13.96 20.18
N ALA A 18 20.92 14.08 21.05
CA ALA A 18 19.79 14.99 20.82
C ALA A 18 20.16 16.47 20.99
N GLN A 19 21.09 16.82 21.90
CA GLN A 19 21.55 18.20 22.11
C GLN A 19 22.56 18.68 21.06
N GLU A 20 23.32 17.79 20.41
CA GLU A 20 24.23 18.15 19.31
C GLU A 20 23.55 18.27 17.95
N LYS A 21 22.26 17.91 17.82
CA LYS A 21 21.47 18.09 16.59
C LYS A 21 20.92 19.53 16.50
N LYS A 22 21.80 20.51 16.51
CA LYS A 22 21.46 21.86 16.03
C LYS A 22 21.35 21.75 14.51
N GLU A 23 20.14 21.49 14.00
CA GLU A 23 19.86 21.52 12.56
C GLU A 23 20.49 22.80 12.00
N PRO A 24 21.42 22.72 11.02
CA PRO A 24 21.86 23.92 10.34
C PRO A 24 20.59 24.59 9.83
N ALA A 25 20.37 25.84 10.22
CA ALA A 25 19.19 26.59 9.83
C ALA A 25 19.23 26.75 8.30
N ALA A 26 18.61 25.80 7.60
CA ALA A 26 18.37 25.92 6.18
C ALA A 26 17.70 27.29 5.99
N ASP A 27 18.22 28.09 5.05
CA ASP A 27 17.60 29.36 4.72
C ASP A 27 16.28 29.06 4.00
N PHE A 28 15.22 28.85 4.77
CA PHE A 28 13.89 28.53 4.29
C PHE A 28 13.35 29.62 3.36
N ALA A 29 13.79 30.87 3.53
CA ALA A 29 13.41 31.96 2.65
C ALA A 29 14.10 31.83 1.27
N ALA A 30 15.39 31.49 1.25
CA ALA A 30 16.10 31.20 0.00
C ALA A 30 15.53 29.96 -0.71
N LEU A 31 15.25 28.88 0.03
CA LEU A 31 14.63 27.66 -0.51
C LEU A 31 13.26 27.96 -1.13
N ARG A 32 12.41 28.71 -0.43
CA ARG A 32 11.09 29.11 -0.92
C ARG A 32 11.20 29.95 -2.20
N LYS A 33 12.08 30.97 -2.21
CA LYS A 33 12.32 31.80 -3.41
C LYS A 33 12.79 30.96 -4.60
N ASN A 34 13.69 30.01 -4.37
CA ASN A 34 14.15 29.10 -5.42
C ASN A 34 13.01 28.20 -5.94
N ALA A 35 12.20 27.63 -5.05
CA ALA A 35 11.04 26.81 -5.43
C ALA A 35 10.05 27.59 -6.31
N GLU A 36 9.76 28.84 -5.93
CA GLU A 36 8.92 29.76 -6.72
C GLU A 36 9.53 30.05 -8.10
N GLU A 37 10.83 30.34 -8.18
CA GLU A 37 11.52 30.60 -9.45
C GLU A 37 11.48 29.37 -10.37
N VAL A 38 11.79 28.19 -9.84
CA VAL A 38 11.77 26.94 -10.60
C VAL A 38 10.36 26.62 -11.09
N SER A 39 9.34 26.84 -10.27
CA SER A 39 7.94 26.63 -10.67
C SER A 39 7.52 27.49 -11.87
N ARG A 40 8.07 28.71 -12.00
CA ARG A 40 7.79 29.63 -13.13
C ARG A 40 8.62 29.30 -14.37
N CYS A 41 9.86 28.83 -14.19
CA CYS A 41 10.80 28.60 -15.27
C CYS A 41 10.61 27.24 -15.99
N LEU A 42 10.00 26.26 -15.34
CA LEU A 42 9.77 24.94 -15.94
C LEU A 42 8.60 24.97 -16.92
N ALA A 43 8.91 25.09 -18.22
CA ALA A 43 7.92 25.03 -19.28
C ALA A 43 7.44 23.58 -19.50
N TRP A 44 6.13 23.36 -19.36
CA TRP A 44 5.52 22.04 -19.60
C TRP A 44 5.71 21.61 -21.05
N ASN A 45 6.20 20.38 -21.24
CA ASN A 45 6.31 19.77 -22.56
C ASN A 45 5.32 18.60 -22.68
N PRO A 46 4.10 18.84 -23.21
CA PRO A 46 3.13 17.78 -23.36
C PRO A 46 3.59 16.71 -24.34
N SER A 47 4.44 17.01 -25.32
CA SER A 47 4.74 16.07 -26.42
C SER A 47 5.57 14.85 -26.02
N VAL A 48 6.16 14.85 -24.82
CA VAL A 48 7.00 13.75 -24.31
C VAL A 48 6.39 13.19 -23.03
N HIS A 49 6.06 11.90 -23.05
CA HIS A 49 5.43 11.21 -21.92
C HIS A 49 6.31 10.09 -21.34
N ALA A 50 7.43 9.78 -22.00
CA ALA A 50 8.37 8.75 -21.60
C ALA A 50 9.76 9.12 -22.13
N SER A 51 10.78 8.84 -21.33
CA SER A 51 12.17 9.07 -21.73
C SER A 51 13.07 8.02 -21.10
N ARG A 52 14.22 7.77 -21.73
CA ARG A 52 15.29 6.95 -21.14
C ARG A 52 16.13 7.71 -20.12
N PHE A 53 15.74 8.93 -19.73
CA PHE A 53 16.51 9.88 -18.92
C PHE A 53 17.15 9.24 -17.68
N PHE A 54 16.34 8.71 -16.76
CA PHE A 54 16.84 8.09 -15.53
C PHE A 54 17.76 6.89 -15.82
N SER A 55 17.36 6.01 -16.75
CA SER A 55 18.14 4.82 -17.09
C SER A 55 19.49 5.15 -17.74
N ALA A 56 19.56 6.22 -18.52
CA ALA A 56 20.77 6.67 -19.19
C ALA A 56 21.74 7.32 -18.19
N ARG A 57 21.24 8.23 -17.35
CA ARG A 57 22.01 8.88 -16.28
C ARG A 57 22.54 7.87 -15.27
N TRP A 58 21.68 6.97 -14.80
CA TRP A 58 22.09 5.91 -13.88
C TRP A 58 23.20 5.04 -14.46
N LYS A 59 23.13 4.66 -15.75
CA LYS A 59 24.20 3.89 -16.41
C LYS A 59 25.51 4.65 -16.46
N ALA A 60 25.48 5.94 -16.83
CA ALA A 60 26.68 6.79 -16.92
C ALA A 60 27.34 6.99 -15.53
N MET A 61 26.52 7.28 -14.51
CA MET A 61 26.95 7.39 -13.13
C MET A 61 27.55 6.07 -12.61
N ALA A 62 26.83 4.96 -12.77
CA ALA A 62 27.27 3.65 -12.27
C ALA A 62 28.55 3.15 -12.93
N ALA A 63 28.77 3.46 -14.21
CA ALA A 63 30.02 3.15 -14.91
C ALA A 63 31.24 3.84 -14.28
N THR A 64 31.03 5.01 -13.67
CA THR A 64 32.09 5.79 -13.02
C THR A 64 32.24 5.45 -11.54
N LEU A 65 31.12 5.26 -10.82
CA LEU A 65 31.13 5.03 -9.37
C LEU A 65 31.62 3.63 -8.99
N ARG A 66 31.22 2.58 -9.72
CA ARG A 66 31.55 1.19 -9.37
C ARG A 66 33.06 0.94 -9.28
N PRO A 67 33.90 1.36 -10.26
CA PRO A 67 35.35 1.21 -10.14
C PRO A 67 35.94 1.93 -8.92
N VAL A 68 35.40 3.09 -8.56
CA VAL A 68 35.82 3.84 -7.37
C VAL A 68 35.49 3.04 -6.11
N LEU A 69 34.26 2.55 -5.97
CA LEU A 69 33.85 1.74 -4.82
C LEU A 69 34.66 0.43 -4.70
N GLU A 70 34.92 -0.25 -5.82
CA GLU A 70 35.79 -1.44 -5.84
C GLU A 70 37.22 -1.11 -5.38
N LYS A 71 37.76 0.03 -5.85
CA LYS A 71 39.09 0.49 -5.44
C LYS A 71 39.12 0.84 -3.95
N VAL A 72 38.08 1.50 -3.42
CA VAL A 72 37.95 1.82 -1.98
C VAL A 72 37.90 0.53 -1.15
N GLY A 73 37.10 -0.45 -1.58
CA GLY A 73 36.98 -1.74 -0.88
C GLY A 73 38.27 -2.57 -0.86
N ARG A 74 39.11 -2.46 -1.90
CA ARG A 74 40.41 -3.15 -1.99
C ARG A 74 41.56 -2.38 -1.34
N ALA A 75 41.43 -1.06 -1.18
CA ALA A 75 42.50 -0.22 -0.65
C ALA A 75 42.79 -0.56 0.83
N LYS A 76 44.07 -0.70 1.19
CA LYS A 76 44.46 -0.83 2.59
C LYS A 76 44.14 0.45 3.36
N ARG A 77 43.78 0.32 4.64
CA ARG A 77 43.56 1.48 5.52
C ARG A 77 44.92 2.11 5.84
N LYS A 78 45.05 3.42 5.62
CA LYS A 78 46.21 4.24 6.01
C LYS A 78 45.79 5.24 7.09
N GLN A 79 46.71 5.68 7.92
CA GLN A 79 46.48 6.76 8.90
C GLN A 79 47.53 7.86 8.69
N PRO A 80 47.14 9.14 8.57
CA PRO A 80 45.75 9.64 8.48
C PRO A 80 45.08 9.27 7.14
N GLU A 81 43.76 9.11 7.15
CA GLU A 81 42.94 8.86 5.94
C GLU A 81 42.17 10.13 5.57
N PRO A 82 42.11 10.53 4.29
CA PRO A 82 41.25 11.64 3.87
C PRO A 82 39.80 11.41 4.31
N ASP A 83 39.12 12.45 4.80
CA ASP A 83 37.76 12.34 5.35
C ASP A 83 36.76 11.75 4.34
N ASP A 84 36.83 12.16 3.08
CA ASP A 84 35.96 11.66 2.01
C ASP A 84 36.20 10.17 1.71
N LEU A 85 37.46 9.71 1.81
CA LEU A 85 37.81 8.31 1.64
C LEU A 85 37.27 7.48 2.81
N ARG A 86 37.38 8.00 4.04
CA ARG A 86 36.79 7.38 5.25
C ARG A 86 35.28 7.23 5.09
N TRP A 87 34.58 8.30 4.70
CA TRP A 87 33.13 8.29 4.49
C TRP A 87 32.70 7.25 3.44
N LEU A 88 33.38 7.16 2.30
CA LEU A 88 33.08 6.14 1.28
C LEU A 88 33.32 4.71 1.79
N ARG A 89 34.42 4.51 2.55
CA ARG A 89 34.80 3.21 3.08
C ARG A 89 33.79 2.71 4.11
N GLU A 90 33.38 3.57 5.03
CA GLU A 90 32.42 3.25 6.09
C GLU A 90 31.02 2.95 5.53
N ASN A 91 30.67 3.55 4.39
CA ASN A 91 29.34 3.43 3.78
C ASN A 91 29.32 2.58 2.50
N LEU A 92 30.34 1.75 2.27
CA LEU A 92 30.50 0.99 1.02
C LEU A 92 29.29 0.08 0.73
N HIS A 93 28.80 -0.64 1.74
CA HIS A 93 27.64 -1.52 1.61
C HIS A 93 26.35 -0.76 1.24
N LEU A 94 26.13 0.38 1.88
CA LEU A 94 25.00 1.26 1.60
C LEU A 94 25.03 1.72 0.12
N LEU A 95 26.19 2.20 -0.35
CA LEU A 95 26.32 2.70 -1.73
C LEU A 95 26.09 1.60 -2.77
N TRP A 96 26.56 0.37 -2.51
CA TRP A 96 26.26 -0.78 -3.37
C TRP A 96 24.77 -1.14 -3.38
N ALA A 97 24.14 -1.17 -2.20
CA ALA A 97 22.70 -1.41 -2.10
C ALA A 97 21.91 -0.31 -2.84
N GLN A 98 22.33 0.95 -2.71
CA GLN A 98 21.67 2.07 -3.36
C GLN A 98 21.74 1.99 -4.88
N LEU A 99 22.90 1.63 -5.44
CA LEU A 99 23.05 1.41 -6.88
C LEU A 99 22.02 0.40 -7.42
N TRP A 100 21.74 -0.66 -6.65
CA TRP A 100 20.73 -1.66 -7.00
C TRP A 100 19.31 -1.13 -6.86
N ASN A 101 19.00 -0.48 -5.73
CA ASN A 101 17.68 0.04 -5.41
C ASN A 101 17.22 1.10 -6.42
N THR A 102 18.04 2.11 -6.69
CA THR A 102 17.70 3.18 -7.64
C THR A 102 17.46 2.63 -9.05
N ARG A 103 18.25 1.63 -9.48
CA ARG A 103 18.08 0.98 -10.78
C ARG A 103 16.70 0.32 -10.90
N ASN A 104 16.28 -0.37 -9.85
CA ASN A 104 15.00 -1.07 -9.85
C ASN A 104 13.82 -0.10 -9.73
N ALA A 105 13.95 0.96 -8.93
CA ALA A 105 12.96 2.03 -8.86
C ALA A 105 12.69 2.62 -10.26
N PHE A 106 13.72 2.91 -11.05
CA PHE A 106 13.56 3.46 -12.41
C PHE A 106 12.90 2.53 -13.41
N LYS A 107 12.91 1.21 -13.19
CA LYS A 107 12.16 0.26 -14.03
C LYS A 107 10.67 0.29 -13.70
N GLN A 108 10.31 0.65 -12.47
CA GLN A 108 8.94 0.66 -11.96
C GLN A 108 8.27 2.04 -12.08
N LEU A 109 9.04 3.09 -12.39
CA LEU A 109 8.48 4.43 -12.57
C LEU A 109 7.42 4.43 -13.67
N PRO A 110 6.24 5.02 -13.41
CA PRO A 110 5.21 5.19 -14.42
C PRO A 110 5.63 6.23 -15.46
N ARG A 111 4.75 6.49 -16.43
CA ARG A 111 4.92 7.64 -17.33
C ARG A 111 4.83 8.93 -16.50
N LEU A 112 5.81 9.80 -16.66
CA LEU A 112 5.93 11.06 -15.91
C LEU A 112 5.85 12.23 -16.88
N PRO A 113 5.27 13.37 -16.46
CA PRO A 113 5.34 14.62 -17.22
C PRO A 113 6.78 15.09 -17.43
N HIS A 114 7.03 15.68 -18.60
CA HIS A 114 8.31 16.26 -18.96
C HIS A 114 8.23 17.79 -19.03
N VAL A 115 9.37 18.42 -18.78
CA VAL A 115 9.57 19.86 -18.85
C VAL A 115 10.79 20.17 -19.70
N LEU A 116 10.76 21.33 -20.36
CA LEU A 116 11.91 21.89 -21.03
C LEU A 116 12.71 22.72 -20.03
N THR A 117 13.99 22.39 -19.85
CA THR A 117 14.88 23.21 -19.03
C THR A 117 15.28 24.48 -19.77
N PRO A 118 15.77 25.53 -19.06
CA PRO A 118 16.33 26.72 -19.71
C PRO A 118 17.49 26.42 -20.68
N ARG A 119 18.14 25.26 -20.55
CA ARG A 119 19.20 24.78 -21.44
C ARG A 119 18.69 24.05 -22.69
N GLY A 120 17.38 24.02 -22.92
CA GLY A 120 16.74 23.37 -24.06
C GLY A 120 16.67 21.84 -23.97
N THR A 121 16.97 21.24 -22.81
CA THR A 121 16.88 19.78 -22.63
C THR A 121 15.52 19.39 -22.07
N THR A 122 14.91 18.33 -22.61
CA THR A 122 13.65 17.80 -22.08
C THR A 122 13.93 16.72 -21.04
N ILE A 123 13.45 16.94 -19.81
CA ILE A 123 13.68 16.04 -18.67
C ILE A 123 12.37 15.78 -17.91
N PRO A 124 12.24 14.67 -17.17
CA PRO A 124 11.10 14.45 -16.27
C PRO A 124 11.01 15.61 -15.26
N ARG A 125 9.81 16.16 -15.06
CA ARG A 125 9.62 17.30 -14.14
C ARG A 125 10.03 16.97 -12.71
N ALA A 126 9.70 15.77 -12.23
CA ALA A 126 10.15 15.29 -10.93
C ALA A 126 11.69 15.31 -10.78
N ALA A 127 12.44 15.01 -11.84
CA ALA A 127 13.91 15.11 -11.78
C ALA A 127 14.38 16.57 -11.70
N ALA A 128 13.76 17.47 -12.48
CA ALA A 128 14.07 18.89 -12.44
C ALA A 128 13.87 19.48 -11.04
N VAL A 129 12.74 19.15 -10.40
CA VAL A 129 12.38 19.62 -9.05
C VAL A 129 13.31 19.01 -7.99
N ALA A 130 13.56 17.70 -8.05
CA ALA A 130 14.46 17.01 -7.12
C ALA A 130 15.89 17.57 -7.17
N GLU A 131 16.42 17.81 -8.38
CA GLU A 131 17.74 18.40 -8.57
C GLU A 131 17.76 19.85 -8.07
N ALA A 132 16.79 20.68 -8.45
CA ALA A 132 16.73 22.07 -8.03
C ALA A 132 16.67 22.22 -6.50
N TYR A 133 15.85 21.40 -5.83
CA TYR A 133 15.81 21.33 -4.37
C TYR A 133 17.17 20.97 -3.77
N LEU A 134 17.79 19.88 -4.23
CA LEU A 134 19.08 19.45 -3.69
C LEU A 134 20.19 20.49 -3.92
N TYR A 135 20.21 21.18 -5.06
CA TYR A 135 21.15 22.28 -5.28
C TYR A 135 20.88 23.46 -4.33
N ALA A 136 19.62 23.83 -4.13
CA ALA A 136 19.24 24.93 -3.23
C ALA A 136 19.51 24.61 -1.75
N ALA A 137 19.45 23.34 -1.38
CA ALA A 137 19.80 22.83 -0.05
C ALA A 137 21.29 22.44 0.08
N GLU A 138 22.13 22.77 -0.90
CA GLU A 138 23.56 22.40 -0.93
C GLU A 138 23.84 20.90 -0.72
N PHE A 139 22.90 20.05 -1.14
CA PHE A 139 22.85 18.61 -0.94
C PHE A 139 22.72 18.16 0.53
N ASP A 140 22.48 19.06 1.47
CA ASP A 140 22.14 18.76 2.86
C ASP A 140 20.62 18.62 2.99
N PHE A 141 20.16 17.38 2.79
CA PHE A 141 18.75 17.05 2.81
C PHE A 141 18.25 17.08 4.27
N SER A 142 17.05 17.63 4.48
CA SER A 142 16.29 17.39 5.70
C SER A 142 14.81 17.23 5.38
N HIS A 143 14.04 16.58 6.25
CA HIS A 143 12.59 16.49 6.10
C HIS A 143 11.94 17.89 6.06
N ALA A 144 12.34 18.79 6.95
CA ALA A 144 11.77 20.13 7.04
C ALA A 144 12.04 20.96 5.78
N SER A 145 13.28 20.96 5.28
CA SER A 145 13.65 21.69 4.05
C SER A 145 12.94 21.15 2.82
N PHE A 146 12.83 19.83 2.68
CA PHE A 146 12.08 19.18 1.60
C PHE A 146 10.60 19.57 1.62
N THR A 147 9.95 19.45 2.78
CA THR A 147 8.52 19.75 2.95
C THR A 147 8.22 21.23 2.66
N ALA A 148 9.07 22.15 3.14
CA ALA A 148 8.93 23.58 2.85
C ALA A 148 9.12 23.89 1.36
N TYR A 149 10.12 23.28 0.72
CA TYR A 149 10.41 23.48 -0.70
C TYR A 149 9.28 22.99 -1.60
N ILE A 150 8.79 21.76 -1.36
CA ILE A 150 7.70 21.18 -2.15
C ILE A 150 6.39 21.94 -1.92
N GLY A 151 6.11 22.37 -0.68
CA GLY A 151 4.97 23.23 -0.38
C GLY A 151 5.00 24.53 -1.20
N ALA A 152 6.13 25.24 -1.16
CA ALA A 152 6.33 26.48 -1.92
C ALA A 152 6.24 26.27 -3.43
N PHE A 153 6.82 25.18 -3.96
CA PHE A 153 6.73 24.85 -5.38
C PHE A 153 5.27 24.64 -5.83
N GLN A 154 4.48 23.97 -4.98
CA GLN A 154 3.09 23.63 -5.31
C GLN A 154 2.10 24.78 -5.20
N GLU A 155 2.49 25.94 -4.68
CA GLU A 155 1.66 27.15 -4.69
C GLU A 155 1.40 27.68 -6.10
N SER A 156 2.35 27.46 -7.03
CA SER A 156 2.20 27.89 -8.43
C SER A 156 1.73 26.76 -9.35
N THR A 157 2.19 25.52 -9.11
CA THR A 157 1.82 24.37 -9.95
C THR A 157 1.76 23.08 -9.15
N THR A 158 0.66 22.34 -9.27
CA THR A 158 0.48 21.07 -8.55
C THR A 158 1.36 19.96 -9.15
N LEU A 159 2.03 19.20 -8.29
CA LEU A 159 2.70 17.96 -8.68
C LEU A 159 1.68 16.83 -8.74
N LYS A 160 1.73 16.01 -9.79
CA LYS A 160 0.89 14.81 -9.86
C LYS A 160 1.30 13.82 -8.79
N PHE A 161 0.37 12.97 -8.36
CA PHE A 161 0.64 11.91 -7.37
C PHE A 161 1.88 11.08 -7.71
N ARG A 162 1.99 10.66 -8.98
CA ARG A 162 3.12 9.86 -9.48
C ARG A 162 4.43 10.64 -9.54
N GLU A 163 4.39 11.96 -9.71
CA GLU A 163 5.58 12.80 -9.69
C GLU A 163 6.14 12.95 -8.28
N LEU A 164 5.28 13.11 -7.26
CA LEU A 164 5.69 13.19 -5.86
C LEU A 164 6.49 11.95 -5.44
N TRP A 165 6.00 10.75 -5.77
CA TRP A 165 6.74 9.50 -5.51
C TRP A 165 8.02 9.37 -6.34
N ALA A 166 8.05 9.95 -7.54
CA ALA A 166 9.25 9.95 -8.39
C ALA A 166 10.35 10.90 -7.89
N LEU A 167 10.06 11.84 -6.98
CA LEU A 167 11.07 12.71 -6.36
C LEU A 167 12.11 11.89 -5.59
N ILE A 168 11.71 10.83 -4.90
CA ILE A 168 12.59 10.02 -4.05
C ILE A 168 13.73 9.41 -4.88
N PRO A 169 13.47 8.54 -5.89
CA PRO A 169 14.56 7.95 -6.67
C PRO A 169 15.30 8.99 -7.53
N ALA A 170 14.67 10.13 -7.87
CA ALA A 170 15.35 11.23 -8.54
C ALA A 170 16.39 11.92 -7.64
N MET A 171 16.04 12.20 -6.38
CA MET A 171 16.98 12.75 -5.38
C MET A 171 18.12 11.77 -5.10
N GLU A 172 17.82 10.48 -4.94
CA GLU A 172 18.84 9.45 -4.74
C GLU A 172 19.84 9.38 -5.90
N LEU A 173 19.36 9.46 -7.15
CA LEU A 173 20.26 9.50 -8.32
C LEU A 173 21.10 10.77 -8.34
N ALA A 174 20.51 11.93 -8.05
CA ALA A 174 21.25 13.19 -8.00
C ALA A 174 22.35 13.16 -6.91
N LEU A 175 22.05 12.63 -5.73
CA LEU A 175 23.05 12.43 -4.66
C LEU A 175 24.15 11.45 -5.06
N LEU A 176 23.80 10.32 -5.69
CA LEU A 176 24.81 9.37 -6.19
C LEU A 176 25.69 9.97 -7.28
N GLU A 177 25.14 10.79 -8.16
CA GLU A 177 25.92 11.52 -9.18
C GLU A 177 26.87 12.52 -8.54
N GLN A 178 26.45 13.23 -7.49
CA GLN A 178 27.33 14.11 -6.74
C GLN A 178 28.43 13.36 -6.00
N ILE A 179 28.11 12.24 -5.35
CA ILE A 179 29.10 11.36 -4.72
C ILE A 179 30.12 10.92 -5.78
N THR A 180 29.65 10.52 -6.96
CA THR A 180 30.50 10.10 -8.08
C THR A 180 31.42 11.22 -8.58
N ALA A 181 30.89 12.43 -8.71
CA ALA A 181 31.66 13.60 -9.15
C ALA A 181 32.77 13.94 -8.14
N ARG A 182 32.42 13.98 -6.85
CA ARG A 182 33.31 14.30 -5.74
C ARG A 182 34.31 13.18 -5.45
N SER A 183 34.01 11.92 -5.80
CA SER A 183 34.87 10.76 -5.52
C SER A 183 35.99 10.54 -6.54
N ARG A 184 36.04 11.28 -7.66
CA ARG A 184 37.01 11.02 -8.76
C ARG A 184 38.47 11.04 -8.29
N ASN A 185 38.79 11.99 -7.42
CA ASN A 185 40.14 12.21 -6.91
C ASN A 185 40.27 11.84 -5.42
N VAL A 186 39.39 10.97 -4.89
CA VAL A 186 39.34 10.69 -3.44
C VAL A 186 40.60 10.01 -2.88
N PHE A 187 41.47 9.51 -3.76
CA PHE A 187 42.77 8.94 -3.40
C PHE A 187 43.92 9.95 -3.47
N ASP A 188 43.66 11.18 -3.91
CA ASP A 188 44.65 12.26 -3.95
C ASP A 188 44.61 13.04 -2.64
N GLU A 189 45.59 12.79 -1.77
CA GLU A 189 45.71 13.39 -0.44
C GLU A 189 45.97 14.91 -0.49
N THR A 190 46.31 15.46 -1.65
CA THR A 190 46.61 16.89 -1.82
C THR A 190 45.38 17.76 -2.04
N GLN A 191 44.23 17.16 -2.36
CA GLN A 191 43.00 17.89 -2.64
C GLN A 191 42.17 18.15 -1.37
N PRO A 192 41.54 19.33 -1.25
CA PRO A 192 40.64 19.61 -0.13
C PRO A 192 39.43 18.68 -0.18
N SER A 193 38.86 18.38 0.99
CA SER A 193 37.64 17.58 1.08
C SER A 193 36.53 18.22 0.25
N GLN A 194 35.89 17.37 -0.55
CA GLN A 194 34.74 17.71 -1.39
C GLN A 194 33.42 17.52 -0.62
N SER A 195 33.47 17.29 0.69
CA SER A 195 32.29 17.09 1.56
C SER A 195 31.38 15.96 1.08
N ILE A 196 31.94 14.80 0.70
CA ILE A 196 31.16 13.62 0.29
C ILE A 196 30.23 13.16 1.43
N GLY A 197 30.65 13.35 2.68
CA GLY A 197 29.88 13.00 3.87
C GLY A 197 28.48 13.62 3.92
N ILE A 198 28.30 14.84 3.41
CA ILE A 198 26.98 15.50 3.34
C ILE A 198 26.05 14.71 2.41
N CYS A 199 26.49 14.40 1.19
CA CYS A 199 25.67 13.64 0.25
C CYS A 199 25.33 12.22 0.75
N ILE A 200 26.27 11.57 1.44
CA ILE A 200 26.04 10.25 2.03
C ILE A 200 25.04 10.33 3.19
N ARG A 201 25.17 11.33 4.07
CA ARG A 201 24.21 11.56 5.17
C ARG A 201 22.81 11.81 4.62
N SER A 202 22.68 12.72 3.66
CA SER A 202 21.41 12.99 2.97
C SER A 202 20.80 11.74 2.33
N LEU A 203 21.63 10.88 1.73
CA LEU A 203 21.18 9.61 1.17
C LEU A 203 20.69 8.64 2.25
N ILE A 204 21.35 8.60 3.41
CA ILE A 204 20.91 7.80 4.57
C ILE A 204 19.57 8.34 5.09
N GLU A 205 19.44 9.65 5.26
CA GLU A 205 18.20 10.28 5.72
C GLU A 205 17.03 9.99 4.80
N ILE A 206 17.22 10.12 3.48
CA ILE A 206 16.22 9.75 2.47
C ILE A 206 15.80 8.28 2.61
N ASN A 207 16.74 7.37 2.86
CA ASN A 207 16.44 5.94 2.99
C ASN A 207 15.71 5.59 4.31
N GLN A 208 15.92 6.36 5.37
CA GLN A 208 15.34 6.10 6.70
C GLN A 208 13.97 6.77 6.90
N LEU A 209 13.60 7.71 6.04
CA LEU A 209 12.34 8.43 6.17
C LEU A 209 11.11 7.57 5.89
N HIS A 210 10.07 7.76 6.71
CA HIS A 210 8.72 7.24 6.46
C HIS A 210 8.02 8.07 5.37
N TRP A 211 8.40 7.87 4.11
CA TRP A 211 7.90 8.63 2.96
C TRP A 211 6.38 8.72 2.84
N LYS A 212 5.65 7.72 3.34
CA LYS A 212 4.18 7.72 3.40
C LYS A 212 3.64 8.93 4.17
N GLU A 213 4.25 9.26 5.31
CA GLU A 213 3.86 10.37 6.17
C GLU A 213 4.34 11.72 5.62
N VAL A 214 5.49 11.73 4.95
CA VAL A 214 6.08 12.94 4.36
C VAL A 214 5.29 13.39 3.12
N LEU A 215 4.95 12.45 2.23
CA LEU A 215 4.30 12.78 0.96
C LEU A 215 2.79 12.95 1.09
N GLU A 216 2.11 12.27 2.00
CA GLU A 216 0.65 12.34 2.11
C GLU A 216 0.11 13.78 2.24
N PRO A 217 0.66 14.64 3.12
CA PRO A 217 0.23 16.04 3.22
C PRO A 217 0.52 16.87 1.95
N GLN A 218 1.49 16.44 1.13
CA GLN A 218 1.89 17.12 -0.11
C GLN A 218 1.00 16.78 -1.31
N ILE A 219 0.09 15.81 -1.17
CA ILE A 219 -0.83 15.44 -2.25
C ILE A 219 -1.99 16.44 -2.27
N ALA A 220 -1.98 17.34 -3.25
CA ALA A 220 -2.95 18.44 -3.34
C ALA A 220 -4.42 17.95 -3.34
N PHE A 221 -4.74 16.93 -4.13
CA PHE A 221 -6.13 16.42 -4.20
C PHE A 221 -6.53 15.62 -2.96
N ASP A 222 -5.59 15.14 -2.13
CA ASP A 222 -5.91 14.44 -0.88
C ASP A 222 -6.64 15.38 0.08
N GLN A 223 -6.28 16.66 0.09
CA GLN A 223 -6.97 17.68 0.87
C GLN A 223 -8.43 17.86 0.44
N ILE A 224 -8.74 17.65 -0.84
CA ILE A 224 -10.12 17.64 -1.36
C ILE A 224 -10.85 16.40 -0.85
N LEU A 225 -10.24 15.22 -0.97
CA LEU A 225 -10.85 13.97 -0.51
C LEU A 225 -11.09 13.94 1.01
N ARG A 226 -10.28 14.66 1.80
CA ARG A 226 -10.49 14.83 3.25
C ARG A 226 -11.72 15.65 3.63
N GLN A 227 -12.27 16.42 2.70
CA GLN A 227 -13.54 17.15 2.90
C GLN A 227 -14.77 16.26 2.68
N ASP A 228 -14.56 14.94 2.66
CA ASP A 228 -15.59 13.91 2.57
C ASP A 228 -16.77 14.19 3.52
N PRO A 229 -18.00 14.37 3.00
CA PRO A 229 -19.18 14.71 3.81
C PRO A 229 -19.50 13.67 4.89
N SER A 230 -19.21 12.39 4.62
CA SER A 230 -19.41 11.31 5.58
C SER A 230 -18.37 11.28 6.72
N GLY A 231 -17.26 12.01 6.60
CA GLY A 231 -16.14 11.97 7.55
C GLY A 231 -15.39 10.63 7.59
N THR A 232 -15.67 9.71 6.66
CA THR A 232 -15.09 8.36 6.61
C THR A 232 -13.67 8.41 6.09
N TYR A 233 -13.42 9.13 4.98
CA TYR A 233 -12.11 9.12 4.31
C TYR A 233 -10.93 9.47 5.23
N PRO A 234 -10.99 10.51 6.09
CA PRO A 234 -9.89 10.83 7.01
C PRO A 234 -9.62 9.78 8.08
N ARG A 235 -10.61 8.93 8.41
CA ARG A 235 -10.50 7.86 9.42
C ARG A 235 -9.91 6.57 8.86
N MET A 236 -9.70 6.49 7.54
CA MET A 236 -9.21 5.28 6.87
C MET A 236 -7.71 5.10 7.07
N ASP A 237 -7.24 3.84 7.03
CA ASP A 237 -5.82 3.54 7.06
C ASP A 237 -5.11 4.06 5.79
N PHE A 238 -3.79 4.22 5.88
CA PHE A 238 -3.00 4.74 4.77
C PHE A 238 -3.19 3.92 3.49
N GLU A 239 -3.20 2.59 3.58
CA GLU A 239 -3.31 1.70 2.42
C GLU A 239 -4.66 1.84 1.71
N SER A 240 -5.76 2.00 2.47
CA SER A 240 -7.08 2.22 1.87
C SER A 240 -7.21 3.61 1.25
N ARG A 241 -6.64 4.65 1.88
CA ARG A 241 -6.57 5.98 1.27
C ARG A 241 -5.72 5.96 0.01
N ASN A 242 -4.61 5.22 0.03
CA ASN A 242 -3.74 5.03 -1.13
C ASN A 242 -4.45 4.28 -2.27
N LEU A 243 -5.28 3.28 -1.97
CA LEU A 243 -6.13 2.62 -2.96
C LEU A 243 -7.04 3.62 -3.68
N TYR A 244 -7.62 4.57 -2.95
CA TYR A 244 -8.50 5.59 -3.53
C TYR A 244 -7.70 6.58 -4.39
N ARG A 245 -6.53 7.03 -3.90
CA ARG A 245 -5.62 7.91 -4.66
C ARG A 245 -5.17 7.27 -5.97
N GLU A 246 -4.77 6.00 -5.93
CA GLU A 246 -4.39 5.25 -7.14
C GLU A 246 -5.56 5.09 -8.12
N LYS A 247 -6.76 4.78 -7.63
CA LYS A 247 -7.96 4.69 -8.49
C LYS A 247 -8.31 6.03 -9.12
N LEU A 248 -8.19 7.11 -8.37
CA LEU A 248 -8.40 8.46 -8.86
C LEU A 248 -7.40 8.81 -9.96
N VAL A 249 -6.11 8.59 -9.73
CA VAL A 249 -5.04 8.84 -10.72
C VAL A 249 -5.27 8.02 -11.99
N LEU A 250 -5.58 6.72 -11.87
CA LEU A 250 -5.87 5.86 -13.02
C LEU A 250 -7.11 6.32 -13.81
N THR A 251 -8.07 6.95 -13.12
CA THR A 251 -9.26 7.51 -13.73
C THR A 251 -8.91 8.80 -14.46
N ALA A 252 -8.16 9.70 -13.82
CA ALA A 252 -7.65 10.95 -14.38
C ALA A 252 -6.79 10.72 -15.64
N GLU A 253 -5.89 9.73 -15.63
CA GLU A 253 -5.04 9.38 -16.77
C GLU A 253 -5.81 8.91 -18.02
N ARG A 254 -7.10 8.58 -17.87
CA ARG A 254 -7.96 8.10 -18.95
C ARG A 254 -9.19 8.98 -19.15
N SER A 255 -9.21 10.15 -18.54
CA SER A 255 -10.24 11.16 -18.70
C SER A 255 -9.65 12.42 -19.30
N ASP A 256 -10.52 13.34 -19.71
CA ASP A 256 -10.12 14.68 -20.15
C ASP A 256 -9.84 15.62 -18.96
N SER A 257 -10.05 15.14 -17.72
CA SER A 257 -9.88 15.88 -16.48
C SER A 257 -8.55 15.61 -15.76
N THR A 258 -8.10 16.60 -14.99
CA THR A 258 -6.92 16.50 -14.10
C THR A 258 -7.22 15.72 -12.81
N GLU A 259 -6.17 15.30 -12.08
CA GLU A 259 -6.32 14.63 -10.77
C GLU A 259 -7.13 15.49 -9.78
N MET A 260 -6.91 16.82 -9.79
CA MET A 260 -7.65 17.77 -8.95
C MET A 260 -9.13 17.85 -9.33
N GLU A 261 -9.43 17.89 -10.63
CA GLU A 261 -10.81 17.95 -11.13
C GLU A 261 -11.58 16.67 -10.83
N VAL A 262 -10.97 15.49 -11.02
CA VAL A 262 -11.61 14.21 -10.67
C VAL A 262 -11.92 14.14 -9.17
N ALA A 263 -11.00 14.59 -8.31
CA ALA A 263 -11.24 14.67 -6.87
C ALA A 263 -12.38 15.62 -6.52
N GLY A 264 -12.41 16.80 -7.16
CA GLY A 264 -13.48 17.78 -7.00
C GLY A 264 -14.84 17.25 -7.42
N GLN A 265 -14.93 16.56 -8.57
CA GLN A 265 -16.17 15.96 -9.06
C GLN A 265 -16.67 14.83 -8.16
N ALA A 266 -15.76 13.98 -7.64
CA ALA A 266 -16.13 12.94 -6.69
C ALA A 266 -16.66 13.52 -5.36
N LEU A 267 -16.06 14.61 -4.88
CA LEU A 267 -16.52 15.32 -3.68
C LEU A 267 -17.88 16.00 -3.90
N GLU A 268 -18.06 16.63 -5.05
CA GLU A 268 -19.31 17.31 -5.40
C GLU A 268 -20.48 16.32 -5.50
N LEU A 269 -20.25 15.16 -6.13
CA LEU A 269 -21.20 14.05 -6.15
C LEU A 269 -21.61 13.60 -4.73
N ALA A 270 -20.62 13.41 -3.84
CA ALA A 270 -20.87 13.04 -2.45
C ALA A 270 -21.66 14.12 -1.68
N ARG A 271 -21.41 15.41 -1.96
CA ARG A 271 -22.18 16.52 -1.37
C ARG A 271 -23.61 16.56 -1.88
N GLN A 272 -23.82 16.33 -3.18
CA GLN A 272 -25.15 16.26 -3.79
C GLN A 272 -25.98 15.11 -3.20
N ALA A 273 -25.36 13.95 -2.98
CA ALA A 273 -26.01 12.81 -2.34
C ALA A 273 -26.41 13.10 -0.88
N GLN A 274 -25.58 13.83 -0.13
CA GLN A 274 -25.93 14.22 1.25
C GLN A 274 -27.15 15.15 1.33
N GLN A 275 -27.34 16.01 0.32
CA GLN A 275 -28.47 16.95 0.25
C GLN A 275 -29.76 16.29 -0.25
N THR A 276 -29.64 15.18 -0.98
CA THR A 276 -30.80 14.49 -1.55
C THR A 276 -31.45 13.59 -0.49
N PRO A 277 -32.75 13.75 -0.19
CA PRO A 277 -33.44 12.86 0.73
C PRO A 277 -33.46 11.45 0.16
N SER A 278 -32.99 10.46 0.92
CA SER A 278 -33.07 9.04 0.57
C SER A 278 -33.87 8.30 1.64
N ASP A 279 -34.70 7.36 1.21
CA ASP A 279 -35.58 6.59 2.10
C ASP A 279 -34.79 5.66 3.05
N ASP A 280 -33.58 5.24 2.65
CA ASP A 280 -32.68 4.42 3.48
C ASP A 280 -31.48 5.24 4.00
N PRO A 281 -31.38 5.50 5.32
CA PRO A 281 -30.29 6.29 5.89
C PRO A 281 -28.91 5.62 5.70
N ARG A 282 -28.85 4.29 5.55
CA ARG A 282 -27.59 3.58 5.31
C ARG A 282 -27.08 3.82 3.89
N MET A 283 -27.99 3.84 2.92
CA MET A 283 -27.64 4.14 1.53
C MET A 283 -27.27 5.62 1.39
N ALA A 284 -28.01 6.53 2.04
CA ALA A 284 -27.66 7.94 2.10
C ALA A 284 -26.22 8.17 2.59
N LEU A 285 -25.84 7.49 3.69
CA LEU A 285 -24.48 7.60 4.23
C LEU A 285 -23.43 7.05 3.25
N ARG A 286 -23.72 5.93 2.57
CA ARG A 286 -22.82 5.34 1.57
C ARG A 286 -22.63 6.26 0.37
N GLU A 287 -23.69 6.84 -0.16
CA GLU A 287 -23.64 7.75 -1.30
C GLU A 287 -22.99 9.09 -0.93
N SER A 288 -23.12 9.54 0.33
CA SER A 288 -22.43 10.73 0.84
C SER A 288 -20.90 10.58 1.01
N HIS A 289 -20.34 9.41 0.70
CA HIS A 289 -18.91 9.12 0.81
C HIS A 289 -18.20 9.16 -0.54
N VAL A 290 -17.06 9.86 -0.62
CA VAL A 290 -16.23 9.95 -1.84
C VAL A 290 -15.81 8.59 -2.41
N GLY A 291 -15.61 7.58 -1.55
CA GLY A 291 -15.24 6.22 -1.97
C GLY A 291 -16.31 5.49 -2.79
N PHE A 292 -17.57 5.85 -2.61
CA PHE A 292 -18.67 5.30 -3.41
C PHE A 292 -18.52 5.62 -4.90
N TYR A 293 -18.04 6.83 -5.21
CA TYR A 293 -17.80 7.29 -6.58
C TYR A 293 -16.42 6.91 -7.11
N LEU A 294 -15.40 6.76 -6.26
CA LEU A 294 -14.06 6.38 -6.73
C LEU A 294 -13.90 4.86 -6.94
N VAL A 295 -14.46 4.05 -6.04
CA VAL A 295 -14.23 2.60 -6.00
C VAL A 295 -15.55 1.81 -6.04
N GLY A 296 -16.64 2.38 -5.55
CA GLY A 296 -17.94 1.72 -5.43
C GLY A 296 -18.83 1.78 -6.68
N ALA A 297 -20.13 1.59 -6.43
CA ALA A 297 -21.17 1.52 -7.46
C ALA A 297 -21.37 2.84 -8.21
N GLY A 298 -21.15 3.99 -7.54
CA GLY A 298 -21.21 5.32 -8.14
C GLY A 298 -20.09 5.64 -9.13
N SER A 299 -19.14 4.73 -9.33
CA SER A 299 -18.00 4.97 -10.23
C SER A 299 -18.37 5.16 -11.69
N ASN A 300 -19.53 4.68 -12.14
CA ASN A 300 -20.00 4.95 -13.49
C ASN A 300 -20.49 6.39 -13.64
N GLU A 301 -21.19 6.95 -12.65
CA GLU A 301 -21.66 8.34 -12.68
C GLU A 301 -20.48 9.33 -12.72
N LEU A 302 -19.46 9.09 -11.89
CA LEU A 302 -18.24 9.89 -11.94
C LEU A 302 -17.56 9.82 -13.31
N ARG A 303 -17.48 8.62 -13.90
CA ARG A 303 -16.85 8.39 -15.22
C ARG A 303 -17.59 9.09 -16.36
N GLU A 304 -18.91 9.18 -16.29
CA GLU A 304 -19.72 9.91 -17.27
C GLU A 304 -19.46 11.43 -17.18
N ARG A 305 -19.36 11.99 -15.97
CA ARG A 305 -19.11 13.43 -15.77
C ARG A 305 -17.72 13.89 -16.24
N ILE A 306 -16.70 13.05 -16.10
CA ILE A 306 -15.30 13.40 -16.41
C ILE A 306 -14.85 13.02 -17.84
N GLY A 307 -15.74 12.45 -18.67
CA GLY A 307 -15.35 11.99 -20.01
C GLY A 307 -14.35 10.83 -19.99
N PHE A 308 -14.63 9.77 -19.23
CA PHE A 308 -13.71 8.63 -19.10
C PHE A 308 -13.68 7.75 -20.35
N HIS A 309 -12.47 7.44 -20.83
CA HIS A 309 -12.22 6.59 -21.99
C HIS A 309 -11.80 5.16 -21.55
N PRO A 310 -12.73 4.18 -21.55
CA PRO A 310 -12.43 2.83 -21.07
C PRO A 310 -11.52 2.05 -22.04
N SER A 311 -10.46 1.43 -21.51
CA SER A 311 -9.63 0.49 -22.31
C SER A 311 -10.38 -0.81 -22.60
N LEU A 312 -9.99 -1.51 -23.68
CA LEU A 312 -10.58 -2.82 -24.03
C LEU A 312 -10.50 -3.82 -22.86
N ALA A 313 -9.35 -3.90 -22.19
CA ALA A 313 -9.18 -4.72 -21.00
C ALA A 313 -10.11 -4.35 -19.84
N HIS A 314 -10.47 -3.06 -19.70
CA HIS A 314 -11.42 -2.61 -18.68
C HIS A 314 -12.84 -3.08 -19.02
N LYS A 315 -13.23 -2.98 -20.29
CA LYS A 315 -14.54 -3.48 -20.76
C LYS A 315 -14.68 -4.99 -20.54
N ILE A 316 -13.66 -5.78 -20.91
CA ILE A 316 -13.66 -7.24 -20.70
C ILE A 316 -13.78 -7.58 -19.21
N ARG A 317 -12.97 -6.96 -18.34
CA ARG A 317 -13.04 -7.20 -16.89
C ARG A 317 -14.39 -6.80 -16.30
N SER A 318 -14.94 -5.68 -16.75
CA SER A 318 -16.25 -5.22 -16.29
C SER A 318 -17.35 -6.19 -16.68
N LEU A 319 -17.29 -6.77 -17.89
CA LEU A 319 -18.23 -7.78 -18.36
C LEU A 319 -18.12 -9.07 -17.54
N LEU A 320 -16.89 -9.58 -17.33
CA LEU A 320 -16.60 -10.76 -16.52
C LEU A 320 -17.16 -10.64 -15.09
N ARG A 321 -17.03 -9.47 -14.48
CA ARG A 321 -17.52 -9.23 -13.11
C ARG A 321 -19.02 -9.08 -13.01
N ARG A 322 -19.68 -8.63 -14.08
CA ARG A 322 -21.13 -8.47 -14.13
C ARG A 322 -21.82 -9.83 -14.29
N HIS A 323 -21.19 -10.77 -15.00
CA HIS A 323 -21.71 -12.10 -15.27
C HIS A 323 -20.67 -13.19 -14.93
N PRO A 324 -20.37 -13.41 -13.63
CA PRO A 324 -19.32 -14.36 -13.23
C PRO A 324 -19.66 -15.79 -13.61
N ASP A 325 -20.92 -16.22 -13.40
CA ASP A 325 -21.37 -17.58 -13.66
C ASP A 325 -21.41 -17.88 -15.17
N GLU A 326 -21.85 -16.91 -15.98
CA GLU A 326 -21.92 -17.02 -17.45
C GLU A 326 -20.53 -17.03 -18.11
N PHE A 327 -19.50 -16.54 -17.43
CA PHE A 327 -18.13 -16.65 -17.90
C PHE A 327 -17.47 -17.95 -17.44
N TYR A 328 -17.64 -18.30 -16.15
CA TYR A 328 -16.90 -19.39 -15.53
C TYR A 328 -17.39 -20.77 -15.99
N LEU A 329 -18.71 -21.03 -15.92
CA LEU A 329 -19.25 -22.36 -16.26
C LEU A 329 -19.12 -22.66 -17.77
N PRO A 330 -19.57 -21.80 -18.69
CA PRO A 330 -19.40 -22.04 -20.12
C PRO A 330 -17.93 -22.02 -20.56
N GLY A 331 -17.10 -21.22 -19.87
CA GLY A 331 -15.65 -21.22 -20.10
C GLY A 331 -15.03 -22.59 -19.84
N ILE A 332 -15.42 -23.27 -18.75
CA ILE A 332 -14.97 -24.64 -18.47
C ILE A 332 -15.46 -25.61 -19.54
N GLU A 333 -16.73 -25.52 -19.95
CA GLU A 333 -17.30 -26.39 -20.98
C GLU A 333 -16.57 -26.24 -22.31
N ILE A 334 -16.46 -25.00 -22.82
CA ILE A 334 -15.77 -24.69 -24.08
C ILE A 334 -14.34 -25.21 -24.05
N LEU A 335 -13.63 -24.99 -22.95
CA LEU A 335 -12.24 -25.40 -22.81
C LEU A 335 -12.12 -26.93 -22.72
N THR A 336 -13.06 -27.60 -22.03
CA THR A 336 -13.11 -29.07 -21.94
C THR A 336 -13.31 -29.68 -23.32
N PHE A 337 -14.32 -29.22 -24.06
CA PHE A 337 -14.59 -29.70 -25.41
C PHE A 337 -13.48 -29.33 -26.39
N GLY A 338 -12.88 -28.15 -26.26
CA GLY A 338 -11.75 -27.71 -27.07
C GLY A 338 -10.50 -28.58 -26.86
N LEU A 339 -10.16 -28.90 -25.61
CA LEU A 339 -9.05 -29.80 -25.28
C LEU A 339 -9.32 -31.22 -25.77
N MET A 340 -10.53 -31.76 -25.54
CA MET A 340 -10.92 -33.07 -26.04
C MET A 340 -10.85 -33.14 -27.57
N SER A 341 -11.40 -32.14 -28.26
CA SER A 341 -11.40 -32.06 -29.72
C SER A 341 -9.97 -32.00 -30.27
N LEU A 342 -9.12 -31.18 -29.67
CA LEU A 342 -7.71 -31.05 -30.05
C LEU A 342 -6.95 -32.38 -29.88
N ILE A 343 -7.12 -33.05 -28.74
CA ILE A 343 -6.46 -34.33 -28.45
C ILE A 343 -6.93 -35.41 -29.43
N VAL A 344 -8.23 -35.51 -29.68
CA VAL A 344 -8.79 -36.46 -30.65
C VAL A 344 -8.28 -36.15 -32.07
N LEU A 345 -8.24 -34.89 -32.48
CA LEU A 345 -7.74 -34.50 -33.81
C LEU A 345 -6.25 -34.81 -34.01
N LEU A 346 -5.43 -34.63 -32.97
CA LEU A 346 -3.98 -34.87 -33.03
C LEU A 346 -3.61 -36.35 -32.98
N LEU A 347 -4.36 -37.17 -32.25
CA LEU A 347 -4.03 -38.58 -32.00
C LEU A 347 -4.76 -39.56 -32.91
N THR A 348 -5.83 -39.13 -33.58
CA THR A 348 -6.72 -40.03 -34.35
C THR A 348 -6.49 -39.89 -35.85
N SER A 349 -6.22 -41.02 -36.53
CA SER A 349 -6.14 -41.08 -37.99
C SER A 349 -7.53 -41.01 -38.64
N THR A 350 -7.61 -40.51 -39.89
CA THR A 350 -8.86 -40.39 -40.67
C THR A 350 -9.58 -41.71 -40.95
N VAL A 351 -8.95 -42.86 -40.66
CA VAL A 351 -9.48 -44.21 -40.88
C VAL A 351 -10.04 -44.85 -39.59
N THR A 352 -10.04 -44.13 -38.47
CA THR A 352 -10.45 -44.68 -37.16
C THR A 352 -11.97 -44.83 -37.08
N SER A 353 -12.47 -45.92 -36.48
CA SER A 353 -13.91 -46.16 -36.37
C SER A 353 -14.59 -45.12 -35.47
N PRO A 354 -15.81 -44.64 -35.83
CA PRO A 354 -16.55 -43.66 -35.02
C PRO A 354 -16.80 -44.11 -33.57
N ALA A 355 -16.97 -45.42 -33.35
CA ALA A 355 -17.18 -45.99 -32.02
C ALA A 355 -15.96 -45.84 -31.10
N LEU A 356 -14.74 -46.01 -31.64
CA LEU A 356 -13.50 -45.80 -30.88
C LEU A 356 -13.31 -44.32 -30.53
N ILE A 357 -13.67 -43.40 -31.43
CA ILE A 357 -13.63 -41.96 -31.16
C ILE A 357 -14.57 -41.59 -29.99
N LEU A 358 -15.78 -42.13 -29.99
CA LEU A 358 -16.76 -41.88 -28.92
C LEU A 358 -16.29 -42.43 -27.57
N LEU A 359 -15.69 -43.63 -27.56
CA LEU A 359 -15.08 -44.21 -26.37
C LEU A 359 -13.90 -43.36 -25.86
N SER A 360 -13.04 -42.90 -26.76
CA SER A 360 -11.92 -42.00 -26.41
C SER A 360 -12.41 -40.67 -25.83
N MET A 361 -13.46 -40.06 -26.40
CA MET A 361 -14.07 -38.86 -25.84
C MET A 361 -14.61 -39.10 -24.42
N LEU A 362 -15.28 -40.23 -24.18
CA LEU A 362 -15.81 -40.56 -22.86
C LEU A 362 -14.69 -40.69 -21.81
N VAL A 363 -13.59 -41.36 -22.16
CA VAL A 363 -12.42 -41.51 -21.27
C VAL A 363 -11.71 -40.17 -21.03
N LEU A 364 -11.62 -39.32 -22.06
CA LEU A 364 -10.98 -38.01 -21.98
C LEU A 364 -11.80 -36.95 -21.23
N LEU A 365 -13.10 -37.18 -21.02
CA LEU A 365 -13.99 -36.21 -20.39
C LEU A 365 -13.50 -35.77 -19.00
N LEU A 366 -13.14 -36.74 -18.14
CA LEU A 366 -12.66 -36.46 -16.78
C LEU A 366 -11.31 -35.70 -16.77
N PRO A 367 -10.23 -36.18 -17.41
CA PRO A 367 -8.96 -35.46 -17.39
C PRO A 367 -9.03 -34.09 -18.11
N CYS A 368 -9.75 -33.98 -19.23
CA CYS A 368 -9.91 -32.69 -19.91
C CYS A 368 -10.73 -31.70 -19.08
N SER A 369 -11.78 -32.15 -18.39
CA SER A 369 -12.58 -31.31 -17.49
C SER A 369 -11.73 -30.80 -16.31
N GLN A 370 -10.93 -31.67 -15.70
CA GLN A 370 -10.03 -31.27 -14.62
C GLN A 370 -8.97 -30.25 -15.10
N SER A 371 -8.35 -30.47 -16.25
CA SER A 371 -7.43 -29.50 -16.86
C SER A 371 -8.14 -28.19 -17.21
N ALA A 372 -9.38 -28.26 -17.67
CA ALA A 372 -10.16 -27.09 -18.02
C ALA A 372 -10.47 -26.22 -16.79
N VAL A 373 -10.88 -26.83 -15.68
CA VAL A 373 -11.09 -26.14 -14.40
C VAL A 373 -9.80 -25.47 -13.93
N GLN A 374 -8.66 -26.15 -13.99
CA GLN A 374 -7.38 -25.57 -13.57
C GLN A 374 -6.97 -24.37 -14.45
N LEU A 375 -7.12 -24.49 -15.76
CA LEU A 375 -6.79 -23.40 -16.68
C LEU A 375 -7.77 -22.22 -16.52
N MET A 376 -9.05 -22.48 -16.27
CA MET A 376 -10.02 -21.43 -15.95
C MET A 376 -9.73 -20.75 -14.63
N ASN A 377 -9.30 -21.48 -13.59
CA ASN A 377 -8.86 -20.89 -12.32
C ASN A 377 -7.63 -19.98 -12.51
N TYR A 378 -6.64 -20.42 -13.29
CA TYR A 378 -5.48 -19.61 -13.63
C TYR A 378 -5.86 -18.37 -14.46
N LEU A 379 -6.71 -18.54 -15.48
CA LEU A 379 -7.18 -17.44 -16.32
C LEU A 379 -7.96 -16.41 -15.50
N THR A 380 -8.85 -16.89 -14.63
CA THR A 380 -9.65 -16.03 -13.74
C THR A 380 -8.76 -15.23 -12.80
N THR A 381 -7.79 -15.87 -12.15
CA THR A 381 -6.87 -15.19 -11.24
C THR A 381 -5.88 -14.24 -11.95
N ALA A 382 -5.56 -14.50 -13.22
CA ALA A 382 -4.75 -13.60 -14.04
C ALA A 382 -5.55 -12.38 -14.56
N LEU A 383 -6.82 -12.57 -14.91
CA LEU A 383 -7.70 -11.52 -15.44
C LEU A 383 -8.28 -10.62 -14.34
N LEU A 384 -8.75 -11.24 -13.25
CA LEU A 384 -9.40 -10.57 -12.12
C LEU A 384 -8.38 -10.37 -11.01
N ARG A 385 -7.97 -9.11 -10.82
CA ARG A 385 -7.13 -8.74 -9.69
C ARG A 385 -7.96 -8.78 -8.38
N PRO A 386 -7.39 -9.28 -7.27
CA PRO A 386 -8.02 -9.19 -5.96
C PRO A 386 -8.36 -7.74 -5.62
N GLU A 387 -9.56 -7.52 -5.07
CA GLU A 387 -9.95 -6.22 -4.53
C GLU A 387 -9.68 -6.19 -3.04
N VAL A 388 -8.88 -5.21 -2.63
CA VAL A 388 -8.60 -4.97 -1.22
C VAL A 388 -9.82 -4.24 -0.64
N LEU A 389 -10.41 -4.82 0.40
CA LEU A 389 -11.48 -4.16 1.14
C LEU A 389 -10.89 -2.98 1.92
N PRO A 390 -11.43 -1.76 1.74
CA PRO A 390 -11.00 -0.60 2.51
C PRO A 390 -11.25 -0.79 4.01
N LYS A 391 -10.37 -0.23 4.83
CA LYS A 391 -10.35 -0.39 6.29
C LYS A 391 -10.22 0.97 6.99
N PHE A 392 -10.79 1.05 8.19
CA PHE A 392 -10.53 2.13 9.11
C PHE A 392 -9.17 1.96 9.80
N ASP A 393 -8.56 3.08 10.19
CA ASP A 393 -7.39 3.09 11.04
C ASP A 393 -7.80 3.05 12.51
N PHE A 394 -7.76 1.85 13.10
CA PHE A 394 -7.93 1.63 14.54
C PHE A 394 -6.62 1.23 15.21
N SER A 395 -5.47 1.66 14.66
CA SER A 395 -4.14 1.35 15.23
C SER A 395 -3.95 1.90 16.65
N LYS A 396 -4.61 3.01 16.98
CA LYS A 396 -4.53 3.66 18.30
C LYS A 396 -5.63 3.19 19.26
N ASP A 397 -6.89 3.30 18.86
CA ASP A 397 -8.05 2.93 19.66
C ASP A 397 -9.28 2.68 18.76
N ILE A 398 -10.27 1.95 19.26
CA ILE A 398 -11.58 1.74 18.64
C ILE A 398 -12.52 2.76 19.27
N PRO A 399 -13.11 3.70 18.51
CA PRO A 399 -14.04 4.68 19.09
C PRO A 399 -15.39 4.06 19.45
N GLU A 400 -16.18 4.78 20.25
CA GLU A 400 -17.47 4.29 20.80
C GLU A 400 -18.52 4.03 19.71
N ASP A 401 -18.47 4.78 18.61
CA ASP A 401 -19.33 4.59 17.43
C ASP A 401 -19.02 3.28 16.66
N CYS A 402 -17.87 2.66 16.95
CA CYS A 402 -17.38 1.42 16.33
C CYS A 402 -17.24 0.28 17.34
N THR A 403 -18.05 0.27 18.40
CA THR A 403 -18.04 -0.80 19.41
C THR A 403 -18.15 -2.18 18.73
N THR A 404 -17.17 -3.03 18.97
CA THR A 404 -16.98 -4.28 18.22
C THR A 404 -17.13 -5.48 19.13
N LEU A 405 -17.90 -6.47 18.67
CA LEU A 405 -18.02 -7.78 19.34
C LEU A 405 -17.36 -8.86 18.49
N VAL A 406 -16.33 -9.51 19.01
CA VAL A 406 -15.70 -10.68 18.40
C VAL A 406 -16.44 -11.93 18.87
N ALA A 407 -17.35 -12.44 18.04
CA ALA A 407 -18.06 -13.68 18.31
C ALA A 407 -17.29 -14.90 17.79
N VAL A 408 -16.96 -15.83 18.68
CA VAL A 408 -16.30 -17.11 18.36
C VAL A 408 -17.36 -18.22 18.39
N PRO A 409 -17.77 -18.76 17.24
CA PRO A 409 -18.70 -19.88 17.20
C PRO A 409 -18.04 -21.15 17.76
N ALA A 410 -18.75 -21.85 18.64
CA ALA A 410 -18.24 -23.06 19.29
C ALA A 410 -19.36 -24.06 19.59
N LEU A 411 -19.05 -25.35 19.45
CA LEU A 411 -19.90 -26.44 19.96
C LEU A 411 -19.39 -26.87 21.33
N LEU A 412 -20.29 -27.01 22.30
CA LEU A 412 -19.97 -27.50 23.65
C LEU A 412 -20.03 -29.04 23.66
N LEU A 413 -18.88 -29.72 23.50
CA LEU A 413 -18.85 -31.19 23.41
C LEU A 413 -18.56 -31.87 24.76
N ASN A 414 -17.63 -31.33 25.53
CA ASN A 414 -17.23 -31.87 26.83
C ASN A 414 -16.55 -30.80 27.70
N GLU A 415 -16.51 -31.03 29.01
CA GLU A 415 -15.96 -30.10 29.99
C GLU A 415 -14.53 -29.63 29.68
N LYS A 416 -13.63 -30.57 29.30
CA LYS A 416 -12.23 -30.23 28.99
C LYS A 416 -12.13 -29.26 27.81
N GLN A 417 -12.95 -29.45 26.79
CA GLN A 417 -13.01 -28.56 25.64
C GLN A 417 -13.60 -27.20 26.01
N VAL A 418 -14.67 -27.16 26.83
CA VAL A 418 -15.27 -25.89 27.29
C VAL A 418 -14.24 -25.05 28.04
N ARG A 419 -13.50 -25.63 28.99
CA ARG A 419 -12.42 -24.93 29.71
C ARG A 419 -11.37 -24.38 28.74
N ARG A 420 -10.93 -25.20 27.78
CA ARG A 420 -9.96 -24.77 26.76
C ARG A 420 -10.49 -23.66 25.84
N LEU A 421 -11.78 -23.67 25.51
CA LEU A 421 -12.42 -22.61 24.71
C LEU A 421 -12.38 -21.27 25.46
N VAL A 422 -12.71 -21.29 26.75
CA VAL A 422 -12.67 -20.09 27.60
C VAL A 422 -11.24 -19.60 27.80
N GLU A 423 -10.28 -20.49 28.05
CA GLU A 423 -8.84 -20.14 28.12
C GLU A 423 -8.35 -19.49 26.82
N ASN A 424 -8.70 -20.06 25.66
CA ASN A 424 -8.34 -19.47 24.36
C ASN A 424 -8.99 -18.11 24.13
N LEU A 425 -10.22 -17.91 24.63
CA LEU A 425 -10.91 -16.62 24.59
C LEU A 425 -10.17 -15.58 25.44
N GLU A 426 -9.74 -15.96 26.64
CA GLU A 426 -8.93 -15.11 27.52
C GLU A 426 -7.60 -14.73 26.88
N VAL A 427 -6.89 -15.67 26.24
CA VAL A 427 -5.65 -15.38 25.51
C VAL A 427 -5.87 -14.34 24.40
N ARG A 428 -6.96 -14.46 23.65
CA ARG A 428 -7.32 -13.49 22.60
C ARG A 428 -7.64 -12.12 23.17
N PHE A 429 -8.34 -12.08 24.30
CA PHE A 429 -8.65 -10.85 25.02
C PHE A 429 -7.38 -10.15 25.54
N LEU A 430 -6.46 -10.89 26.15
CA LEU A 430 -5.17 -10.37 26.62
C LEU A 430 -4.25 -9.89 25.49
N GLY A 431 -4.46 -10.39 24.27
CA GLY A 431 -3.78 -9.84 23.09
C GLY A 431 -4.30 -8.46 22.66
N ASN A 432 -5.49 -8.04 23.12
CA ASN A 432 -6.22 -6.88 22.61
C ASN A 432 -6.86 -6.06 23.74
N HIS A 433 -6.12 -5.09 24.29
CA HIS A 433 -6.49 -4.32 25.48
C HIS A 433 -7.46 -3.14 25.22
N ASN A 434 -8.45 -3.31 24.35
CA ASN A 434 -9.35 -2.22 23.96
C ASN A 434 -10.65 -2.19 24.78
N ARG A 435 -11.11 -1.00 25.18
CA ARG A 435 -12.35 -0.81 25.95
C ARG A 435 -13.61 -1.12 25.14
N ASN A 436 -13.57 -0.86 23.84
CA ASN A 436 -14.71 -1.01 22.92
C ASN A 436 -14.64 -2.33 22.12
N LEU A 437 -13.79 -3.28 22.54
CA LEU A 437 -13.65 -4.60 21.94
C LEU A 437 -14.13 -5.67 22.93
N HIS A 438 -15.29 -6.23 22.65
CA HIS A 438 -15.91 -7.27 23.45
C HIS A 438 -15.69 -8.64 22.81
N PHE A 439 -15.73 -9.70 23.60
CA PHE A 439 -15.58 -11.07 23.12
C PHE A 439 -16.79 -11.91 23.50
N ALA A 440 -17.38 -12.61 22.54
CA ALA A 440 -18.49 -13.53 22.77
C ALA A 440 -18.12 -14.96 22.38
N LEU A 441 -18.57 -15.94 23.18
CA LEU A 441 -18.74 -17.31 22.70
C LEU A 441 -20.16 -17.46 22.17
N LEU A 442 -20.30 -17.76 20.87
CA LEU A 442 -21.56 -18.14 20.27
C LEU A 442 -21.66 -19.67 20.33
N THR A 443 -22.37 -20.17 21.33
CA THR A 443 -22.35 -21.58 21.70
C THR A 443 -23.58 -22.33 21.19
N ASP A 444 -23.35 -23.54 20.70
CA ASP A 444 -24.40 -24.51 20.37
C ASP A 444 -24.04 -25.88 20.99
N LEU A 445 -25.03 -26.75 21.14
CA LEU A 445 -24.84 -28.13 21.59
C LEU A 445 -24.88 -29.09 20.39
N PRO A 446 -24.31 -30.29 20.49
CA PRO A 446 -24.48 -31.31 19.46
C PRO A 446 -25.96 -31.65 19.21
N ASP A 447 -26.26 -31.97 17.96
CA ASP A 447 -27.54 -32.51 17.54
C ASP A 447 -27.92 -33.72 18.40
N SER A 448 -29.17 -33.76 18.86
CA SER A 448 -29.68 -34.83 19.71
C SER A 448 -31.02 -35.33 19.15
N PRO A 449 -31.23 -36.65 19.08
CA PRO A 449 -32.51 -37.22 18.64
C PRO A 449 -33.63 -37.04 19.67
N VAL A 450 -33.31 -36.56 20.88
CA VAL A 450 -34.23 -36.36 22.00
C VAL A 450 -34.48 -34.86 22.19
N PRO A 451 -35.73 -34.42 22.48
CA PRO A 451 -36.04 -33.03 22.78
C PRO A 451 -35.10 -32.49 23.86
N SER A 452 -34.48 -31.34 23.60
CA SER A 452 -33.51 -30.76 24.53
C SER A 452 -34.17 -30.41 25.86
N ARG A 453 -33.47 -30.70 26.96
CA ARG A 453 -33.73 -30.05 28.25
C ARG A 453 -33.12 -28.65 28.21
N GLU A 454 -33.73 -27.71 28.93
CA GLU A 454 -33.20 -26.34 29.08
C GLU A 454 -31.93 -26.31 29.94
N ASP A 455 -31.80 -27.25 30.88
CA ASP A 455 -30.67 -27.36 31.80
C ASP A 455 -29.59 -28.32 31.24
N ASP A 456 -28.54 -27.79 30.62
CA ASP A 456 -27.36 -28.56 30.22
C ASP A 456 -26.14 -28.15 31.07
N PRO A 457 -25.47 -29.10 31.76
CA PRO A 457 -24.36 -28.80 32.66
C PRO A 457 -23.16 -28.16 31.95
N LEU A 458 -22.98 -28.37 30.65
CA LEU A 458 -21.90 -27.74 29.88
C LEU A 458 -22.20 -26.25 29.61
N VAL A 459 -23.47 -25.90 29.44
CA VAL A 459 -23.93 -24.51 29.28
C VAL A 459 -23.70 -23.77 30.58
N ASP A 460 -24.11 -24.35 31.71
CA ASP A 460 -23.89 -23.77 33.05
C ASP A 460 -22.40 -23.62 33.37
N LEU A 461 -21.60 -24.64 33.07
CA LEU A 461 -20.14 -24.57 33.23
C LEU A 461 -19.55 -23.41 32.42
N CYS A 462 -19.94 -23.28 31.15
CA CYS A 462 -19.45 -22.20 30.29
C CYS A 462 -19.87 -20.82 30.84
N GLY A 463 -21.12 -20.68 31.28
CA GLY A 463 -21.63 -19.45 31.88
C GLY A 463 -20.86 -19.03 33.13
N ASN A 464 -20.57 -19.99 34.01
CA ASN A 464 -19.78 -19.75 35.23
C ASN A 464 -18.35 -19.31 34.89
N LEU A 465 -17.67 -19.99 33.97
CA LEU A 465 -16.30 -19.63 33.56
C LEU A 465 -16.23 -18.23 32.93
N ILE A 466 -17.22 -17.84 32.12
CA ILE A 466 -17.29 -16.48 31.55
C ILE A 466 -17.56 -15.43 32.64
N LYS A 467 -18.39 -15.75 33.63
CA LYS A 467 -18.63 -14.86 34.78
C LYS A 467 -17.35 -14.66 35.60
N GLU A 468 -16.62 -15.73 35.88
CA GLU A 468 -15.31 -15.68 36.55
C GLU A 468 -14.31 -14.79 35.79
N LEU A 469 -14.26 -14.88 34.46
CA LEU A 469 -13.43 -13.98 33.65
C LEU A 469 -13.88 -12.52 33.77
N ASN A 470 -15.18 -12.23 33.69
CA ASN A 470 -15.69 -10.87 33.84
C ASN A 470 -15.38 -10.29 35.22
N GLU A 471 -15.50 -11.07 36.29
CA GLU A 471 -15.13 -10.66 37.64
C GLU A 471 -13.64 -10.36 37.75
N LYS A 472 -12.79 -11.23 37.19
CA LYS A 472 -11.32 -11.07 37.15
C LYS A 472 -10.87 -9.80 36.43
N TYR A 473 -11.59 -9.36 35.39
CA TYR A 473 -11.20 -8.21 34.56
C TYR A 473 -12.05 -6.94 34.77
N SER A 474 -13.05 -6.97 35.65
CA SER A 474 -14.00 -5.89 35.95
C SER A 474 -13.37 -4.52 36.25
N GLY A 475 -12.17 -4.48 36.84
CA GLY A 475 -11.48 -3.24 37.21
C GLY A 475 -10.57 -2.62 36.14
N LYS A 476 -10.39 -3.24 34.97
CA LYS A 476 -9.30 -2.86 34.03
C LYS A 476 -9.68 -1.93 32.88
N GLN A 477 -10.86 -1.28 32.87
CA GLN A 477 -11.33 -0.44 31.75
C GLN A 477 -11.21 -1.13 30.37
N MET A 478 -11.35 -2.45 30.33
CA MET A 478 -11.30 -3.26 29.11
C MET A 478 -12.70 -3.70 28.69
N GLY A 479 -12.83 -4.23 27.48
CA GLY A 479 -14.07 -4.85 27.02
C GLY A 479 -14.48 -6.05 27.87
N THR A 480 -15.67 -6.59 27.57
CA THR A 480 -16.33 -7.63 28.37
C THR A 480 -16.41 -8.96 27.64
N PHE A 481 -16.60 -10.04 28.42
CA PHE A 481 -16.89 -11.37 27.92
C PHE A 481 -18.39 -11.63 27.93
N LEU A 482 -18.91 -12.21 26.85
CA LEU A 482 -20.31 -12.57 26.67
C LEU A 482 -20.42 -14.06 26.30
N MET A 483 -21.50 -14.69 26.73
CA MET A 483 -21.92 -15.99 26.26
C MET A 483 -23.28 -15.84 25.58
N LEU A 484 -23.34 -16.19 24.30
CA LEU A 484 -24.57 -16.20 23.51
C LEU A 484 -24.86 -17.67 23.20
N HIS A 485 -25.82 -18.26 23.90
CA HIS A 485 -26.23 -19.64 23.68
C HIS A 485 -27.46 -19.69 22.77
N ARG A 486 -27.41 -20.53 21.74
CA ARG A 486 -28.56 -20.72 20.83
C ARG A 486 -29.67 -21.50 21.54
N HIS A 487 -30.88 -20.93 21.57
CA HIS A 487 -32.06 -21.65 22.04
C HIS A 487 -32.42 -22.80 21.11
N ARG A 488 -32.58 -24.02 21.64
CA ARG A 488 -32.87 -25.23 20.85
C ARG A 488 -34.37 -25.37 20.58
N ILE A 489 -34.71 -25.77 19.36
CA ILE A 489 -36.08 -26.11 18.95
C ILE A 489 -35.99 -27.43 18.19
N TYR A 490 -36.74 -28.45 18.64
CA TYR A 490 -36.76 -29.77 18.01
C TYR A 490 -37.47 -29.71 16.65
N ASN A 491 -36.81 -30.19 15.59
CA ASN A 491 -37.39 -30.33 14.27
C ASN A 491 -37.91 -31.78 14.05
N PRO A 492 -39.24 -32.00 14.06
CA PRO A 492 -39.80 -33.34 13.93
C PRO A 492 -39.58 -33.97 12.55
N ARG A 493 -39.25 -33.18 11.50
CA ARG A 493 -38.96 -33.72 10.15
C ARG A 493 -37.55 -34.26 10.03
N GLU A 494 -36.60 -33.60 10.68
CA GLU A 494 -35.18 -33.98 10.67
C GLU A 494 -34.83 -34.92 11.83
N LYS A 495 -35.75 -35.10 12.79
CA LYS A 495 -35.56 -35.87 14.04
C LYS A 495 -34.37 -35.37 14.88
N VAL A 496 -34.12 -34.06 14.83
CA VAL A 496 -33.00 -33.35 15.48
C VAL A 496 -33.48 -32.03 16.04
#